data_AF-A0A074Z5W7-F1
#
_entry.id   AF-A0A074Z5W7-F1
#
_cell.length_a   1.000
_cell.length_b   1.000
_cell.length_c   1.000
_cell.angle_alpha   90.00
_cell.angle_beta   90.00
_cell.angle_gamma   90.00
#
_symmetry.space_group_name_H-M   'P 1'
#
loop_
_entity.id
_entity.type
_entity.pdbx_description
1 polymer ?
#
loop_
_entity_poly.entity_id
_entity_poly.type
_entity_poly.pdbx_seq_one_letter_code
_entity_poly.pdbx_strand_id
1 'polypeptide(L)'
;MALNMLRMLGVIRLPITTFTFVAKNARMFSGAPLRNWSNEPEIRRRQYVRRRTRFHTDPVYKEREASLTRTRPSYGRWQKANHDAYIKRLRSYTQVREASDPLYVLRNRVHMLVQHAWAMEDLPWKTHVPVLYEQRVQHKCGKCLVSRHGGVKMWWREKQPQGEENGKQDLEDQGQAAEAGDDGNKYLCHSCHFTGPEAMPEGYEDLLKITDIGERKKQLGH
;
A
#
# COMPACT_ATOMS: atom_id res chain seq x y z
N MET A 1 17.94 31.00 -26.49
CA MET A 1 16.51 30.59 -26.55
C MET A 1 16.26 29.30 -27.36
N ALA A 2 17.25 28.43 -27.55
CA ALA A 2 17.09 27.20 -28.36
C ALA A 2 17.27 25.88 -27.57
N LEU A 3 17.39 25.94 -26.23
CA LEU A 3 17.59 24.77 -25.37
C LEU A 3 16.33 24.32 -24.61
N ASN A 4 15.23 25.09 -24.68
CA ASN A 4 13.98 24.76 -23.98
C ASN A 4 12.94 24.01 -24.84
N MET A 5 13.17 23.84 -26.15
CA MET A 5 12.23 23.11 -27.01
C MET A 5 12.52 21.61 -27.17
N LEU A 6 13.69 21.12 -26.77
CA LEU A 6 14.05 19.70 -26.91
C LEU A 6 13.65 18.81 -25.70
N ARG A 7 12.94 19.36 -24.71
CA ARG A 7 12.46 18.60 -23.54
C ARG A 7 11.10 17.89 -23.77
N MET A 8 10.40 18.22 -24.87
CA MET A 8 9.02 17.78 -25.14
C MET A 8 8.88 16.53 -26.02
N LEU A 9 9.97 15.91 -26.49
CA LEU A 9 9.90 14.79 -27.45
C LEU A 9 10.49 13.46 -26.98
N GLY A 10 10.72 13.23 -25.68
CA GLY A 10 10.91 11.86 -25.16
C GLY A 10 12.06 11.03 -25.75
N VAL A 11 13.01 11.64 -26.45
CA VAL A 11 14.17 10.98 -27.06
C VAL A 11 15.43 11.60 -26.46
N ILE A 12 15.86 11.08 -25.32
CA ILE A 12 17.25 10.95 -24.83
C ILE A 12 17.14 10.17 -23.51
N ARG A 13 17.49 8.88 -23.55
CA ARG A 13 17.86 8.14 -22.34
C ARG A 13 19.27 8.61 -21.97
N LEU A 14 19.38 9.49 -20.98
CA LEU A 14 20.68 9.76 -20.38
C LEU A 14 21.16 8.47 -19.67
N PRO A 15 22.43 8.08 -19.83
CA PRO A 15 23.00 6.97 -19.08
C PRO A 15 22.92 7.32 -17.60
N ILE A 16 22.50 6.34 -16.80
CA ILE A 16 22.47 6.39 -15.34
C ILE A 16 23.90 6.70 -14.88
N THR A 17 24.19 7.97 -14.69
CA THR A 17 25.38 8.41 -14.00
C THR A 17 25.24 7.87 -12.58
N THR A 18 26.15 6.97 -12.25
CA THR A 18 26.35 6.39 -10.93
C THR A 18 26.55 7.54 -9.95
N PHE A 19 25.44 8.02 -9.39
CA PHE A 19 25.44 8.82 -8.18
C PHE A 19 26.00 7.90 -7.11
N THR A 20 27.30 8.04 -6.86
CA THR A 20 27.93 7.58 -5.63
C THR A 20 27.23 8.30 -4.50
N PHE A 21 26.15 7.69 -3.99
CA PHE A 21 25.65 7.95 -2.66
C PHE A 21 26.80 7.64 -1.71
N VAL A 22 27.58 8.67 -1.41
CA VAL A 22 28.43 8.71 -0.23
C VAL A 22 27.47 8.46 0.93
N ALA A 23 27.48 7.23 1.42
CA ALA A 23 26.65 6.75 2.51
C ALA A 23 27.04 7.48 3.81
N LYS A 24 26.59 8.73 3.94
CA LYS A 24 26.77 9.57 5.14
C LYS A 24 25.74 9.28 6.24
N ASN A 25 24.93 8.23 6.09
CA ASN A 25 23.98 7.76 7.11
C ASN A 25 24.36 6.41 7.72
N ALA A 26 25.65 6.07 7.76
CA ALA A 26 26.16 4.94 8.54
C ALA A 26 26.35 5.32 10.03
N ARG A 27 25.32 5.87 10.68
CA ARG A 27 25.31 6.10 12.15
C ARG A 27 23.89 6.08 12.71
N MET A 28 23.24 4.91 12.78
CA MET A 28 22.18 4.61 13.78
C MET A 28 21.95 3.09 13.97
N PHE A 29 23.01 2.28 13.93
CA PHE A 29 22.98 0.92 14.52
C PHE A 29 23.98 0.85 15.69
N SER A 30 23.86 1.79 16.62
CA SER A 30 24.43 1.65 17.95
C SER A 30 23.57 0.65 18.73
N GLY A 31 23.97 -0.62 18.82
CA GLY A 31 23.22 -1.56 19.66
C GLY A 31 23.47 -3.06 19.57
N ALA A 32 24.60 -3.54 19.03
CA ALA A 32 25.28 -4.80 19.39
C ALA A 32 26.28 -5.12 18.26
N PRO A 33 27.52 -5.53 18.55
CA PRO A 33 28.34 -6.15 17.51
C PRO A 33 27.56 -7.36 17.02
N LEU A 34 27.18 -7.37 15.74
CA LEU A 34 26.69 -8.57 15.10
C LEU A 34 27.73 -9.64 15.37
N ARG A 35 27.38 -10.63 16.21
CA ARG A 35 28.20 -11.82 16.42
C ARG A 35 28.10 -12.62 15.13
N ASN A 36 28.92 -12.24 14.17
CA ASN A 36 29.06 -12.93 12.90
C ASN A 36 29.78 -14.24 13.18
N TRP A 37 28.99 -15.27 13.49
CA TRP A 37 29.46 -16.64 13.44
C TRP A 37 29.82 -16.96 11.99
N SER A 38 30.96 -17.63 11.77
CA SER A 38 31.22 -18.17 10.44
C SER A 38 30.17 -19.23 10.09
N ASN A 39 29.76 -19.28 8.82
CA ASN A 39 28.93 -20.36 8.30
C ASN A 39 29.73 -21.66 8.12
N GLU A 40 31.06 -21.59 8.14
CA GLU A 40 31.94 -22.75 8.06
C GLU A 40 32.00 -23.49 9.42
N PRO A 41 31.75 -24.82 9.45
CA PRO A 41 31.60 -25.57 10.71
C PRO A 41 32.83 -25.50 11.62
N GLU A 42 34.03 -25.60 11.07
CA GLU A 42 35.28 -25.62 11.85
C GLU A 42 35.58 -24.28 12.49
N ILE A 43 35.46 -23.20 11.71
CA ILE A 43 35.66 -21.83 12.20
C ILE A 43 34.63 -21.53 13.29
N ARG A 44 33.37 -21.94 13.10
CA ARG A 44 32.31 -21.79 14.10
C ARG A 44 32.62 -22.54 15.41
N ARG A 45 33.14 -23.77 15.34
CA ARG A 45 33.59 -24.54 16.51
C ARG A 45 34.72 -23.82 17.25
N ARG A 46 35.75 -23.34 16.54
CA ARG A 46 36.86 -22.58 17.15
C ARG A 46 36.37 -21.31 17.83
N GLN A 47 35.47 -20.56 17.18
CA GLN A 47 34.83 -19.37 17.76
C GLN A 47 34.07 -19.70 19.05
N TYR A 48 33.35 -20.83 19.07
CA TYR A 48 32.58 -21.27 20.23
C TYR A 48 33.50 -21.63 21.41
N VAL A 49 34.52 -22.45 21.17
CA VAL A 49 35.50 -22.85 22.18
C VAL A 49 36.20 -21.61 22.75
N ARG A 50 36.72 -20.72 21.91
CA ARG A 50 37.37 -19.47 22.33
C ARG A 50 36.47 -18.64 23.25
N ARG A 51 35.19 -18.52 22.90
CA ARG A 51 34.23 -17.77 23.71
C ARG A 51 33.95 -18.45 25.04
N ARG A 52 33.77 -19.76 25.05
CA ARG A 52 33.56 -20.55 26.26
C ARG A 52 34.76 -20.46 27.20
N THR A 53 35.98 -20.62 26.68
CA THR A 53 37.22 -20.49 27.45
C THR A 53 37.31 -19.10 28.10
N ARG A 54 37.11 -18.01 27.33
CA ARG A 54 37.12 -16.64 27.89
C ARG A 54 36.12 -16.45 29.03
N PHE A 55 34.92 -17.01 28.91
CA PHE A 55 33.91 -16.92 29.96
C PHE A 55 34.37 -17.54 31.29
N HIS A 56 35.18 -18.61 31.23
CA HIS A 56 35.71 -19.27 32.42
C HIS A 56 37.04 -18.68 32.91
N THR A 57 37.89 -18.17 32.02
CA THR A 57 39.25 -17.71 32.36
C THR A 57 39.37 -16.21 32.62
N ASP A 58 38.48 -15.39 32.04
CA ASP A 58 38.57 -13.92 32.10
C ASP A 58 37.40 -13.34 32.95
N PRO A 59 37.67 -12.85 34.16
CA PRO A 59 36.62 -12.29 35.04
C PRO A 59 36.04 -10.98 34.50
N VAL A 60 36.81 -10.18 33.76
CA VAL A 60 36.34 -8.93 33.13
C VAL A 60 35.37 -9.25 32.01
N TYR A 61 35.68 -10.26 31.20
CA TYR A 61 34.77 -10.75 30.17
C TYR A 61 33.46 -11.29 30.76
N LYS A 62 33.54 -12.02 31.87
CA LYS A 62 32.38 -12.56 32.58
C LYS A 62 31.46 -11.45 33.12
N GLU A 63 32.00 -10.45 33.82
CA GLU A 63 31.20 -9.33 34.34
C GLU A 63 30.59 -8.47 33.21
N ARG A 64 31.30 -8.34 32.09
CA ARG A 64 30.76 -7.68 30.89
C ARG A 64 29.54 -8.42 30.31
N GLU A 65 29.59 -9.75 30.15
CA GLU A 65 28.43 -10.50 29.65
C GLU A 65 27.27 -10.50 30.67
N ALA A 66 27.56 -10.53 31.97
CA ALA A 66 26.56 -10.43 33.02
C ALA A 66 25.86 -9.06 33.00
N SER A 67 26.61 -7.96 32.92
CA SER A 67 26.05 -6.60 32.84
C SER A 67 25.21 -6.39 31.57
N LEU A 68 25.64 -6.92 30.42
CA LEU A 68 24.83 -6.94 29.20
C LEU A 68 23.52 -7.71 29.38
N THR A 69 23.54 -8.83 30.11
CA THR A 69 22.33 -9.60 30.38
C THR A 69 21.38 -8.86 31.32
N ARG A 70 21.90 -8.19 32.36
CA ARG A 70 21.11 -7.36 33.29
C ARG A 70 20.46 -6.16 32.60
N THR A 71 21.15 -5.53 31.64
CA THR A 71 20.70 -4.33 30.94
C THR A 71 19.82 -4.63 29.72
N ARG A 72 19.89 -5.85 29.18
CA ARG A 72 19.10 -6.21 28.01
C ARG A 72 17.62 -6.33 28.41
N PRO A 73 16.72 -5.57 27.77
CA PRO A 73 15.30 -5.74 28.01
C PRO A 73 14.90 -7.19 27.70
N SER A 74 13.94 -7.73 28.46
CA SER A 74 13.35 -9.02 28.15
C SER A 74 12.84 -9.02 26.70
N TYR A 75 12.90 -10.17 26.02
CA TYR A 75 12.51 -10.27 24.61
C TYR A 75 11.12 -9.69 24.35
N GLY A 76 10.14 -9.98 25.22
CA GLY A 76 8.80 -9.40 25.12
C GLY A 76 8.77 -7.88 25.27
N ARG A 77 9.57 -7.29 26.17
CA ARG A 77 9.66 -5.83 26.33
C ARG A 77 10.34 -5.18 25.13
N TRP A 78 11.39 -5.78 24.59
CA TRP A 78 12.04 -5.33 23.36
C TRP A 78 11.09 -5.40 22.16
N GLN A 79 10.34 -6.49 22.02
CA GLN A 79 9.36 -6.66 20.95
C GLN A 79 8.25 -5.61 21.06
N LYS A 80 7.73 -5.38 22.26
CA LYS A 80 6.72 -4.34 22.51
C LYS A 80 7.27 -2.95 22.17
N ALA A 81 8.45 -2.59 22.66
CA ALA A 81 9.06 -1.29 22.37
C ALA A 81 9.29 -1.05 20.87
N ASN A 82 9.72 -2.09 20.13
CA ASN A 82 9.86 -1.99 18.68
C ASN A 82 8.52 -1.88 17.97
N HIS A 83 7.52 -2.64 18.41
CA HIS A 83 6.16 -2.54 17.90
C HIS A 83 5.60 -1.13 18.11
N ASP A 84 5.73 -0.59 19.32
CA ASP A 84 5.27 0.76 19.66
C ASP A 84 6.00 1.82 18.83
N ALA A 85 7.32 1.69 18.66
CA ALA A 85 8.11 2.58 17.80
C ALA A 85 7.71 2.48 16.32
N TYR A 86 7.41 1.28 15.83
CA TYR A 86 6.90 1.04 14.48
C TYR A 86 5.54 1.72 14.27
N ILE A 87 4.59 1.51 15.19
CA ILE A 87 3.27 2.15 15.14
C ILE A 87 3.39 3.67 15.20
N LYS A 88 4.26 4.22 16.05
CA LYS A 88 4.52 5.67 16.11
C LYS A 88 5.03 6.21 14.77
N ARG A 89 5.97 5.50 14.13
CA ARG A 89 6.51 5.87 12.81
C ARG A 89 5.43 5.81 11.74
N LEU A 90 4.61 4.76 11.76
CA LEU A 90 3.49 4.60 10.83
C LEU A 90 2.51 5.77 10.96
N ARG A 91 2.13 6.15 12.19
CA ARG A 91 1.27 7.31 12.46
C ARG A 91 1.87 8.62 11.93
N SER A 92 3.16 8.88 12.19
CA SER A 92 3.81 10.10 11.68
C SER A 92 3.86 10.13 10.15
N TYR A 93 4.10 8.98 9.51
CA TYR A 93 4.12 8.87 8.05
C TYR A 93 2.72 9.12 7.46
N THR A 94 1.69 8.52 8.05
CA THR A 94 0.30 8.76 7.65
C THR A 94 -0.08 10.22 7.82
N GLN A 95 0.26 10.85 8.95
CA GLN A 95 -0.04 12.25 9.21
C GLN A 95 0.59 13.20 8.17
N VAL A 96 1.86 12.98 7.81
CA VAL A 96 2.53 13.77 6.76
C VAL A 96 1.84 13.58 5.42
N ARG A 97 1.48 12.34 5.06
CA ARG A 97 0.79 12.05 3.79
C ARG A 97 -0.59 12.69 3.71
N GLU A 98 -1.36 12.61 4.79
CA GLU A 98 -2.69 13.23 4.87
C GLU A 98 -2.61 14.74 4.73
N ALA A 99 -1.59 15.38 5.31
CA ALA A 99 -1.36 16.81 5.16
C ALA A 99 -0.89 17.22 3.76
N SER A 100 -0.08 16.39 3.10
CA SER A 100 0.54 16.72 1.80
C SER A 100 -0.30 16.36 0.58
N ASP A 101 -1.07 15.28 0.64
CA ASP A 101 -1.74 14.67 -0.51
C ASP A 101 -3.26 14.57 -0.27
N PRO A 102 -4.05 15.56 -0.76
CA PRO A 102 -5.49 15.53 -0.61
C PRO A 102 -6.13 14.32 -1.33
N LEU A 103 -5.50 13.78 -2.38
CA LEU A 103 -6.00 12.58 -3.07
C LEU A 103 -5.78 11.31 -2.24
N TYR A 104 -4.73 11.25 -1.42
CA TYR A 104 -4.52 10.13 -0.50
C TYR A 104 -5.66 10.02 0.51
N VAL A 105 -6.05 11.16 1.09
CA VAL A 105 -7.16 11.24 2.04
C VAL A 105 -8.47 10.82 1.37
N LEU A 106 -8.76 11.38 0.19
CA LEU A 106 -9.95 11.04 -0.58
C LEU A 106 -10.03 9.55 -0.91
N ARG A 107 -8.94 8.96 -1.43
CA ARG A 107 -8.88 7.52 -1.74
C ARG A 107 -9.14 6.64 -0.52
N ASN A 108 -8.54 6.97 0.61
CA ASN A 108 -8.74 6.20 1.84
C ASN A 108 -10.19 6.30 2.32
N ARG A 109 -10.79 7.49 2.27
CA ARG A 109 -12.20 7.70 2.65
C ARG A 109 -13.14 6.87 1.79
N VAL A 110 -12.99 6.95 0.47
CA VAL A 110 -13.89 6.22 -0.41
C VAL A 110 -13.65 4.73 -0.34
N HIS A 111 -12.39 4.28 -0.19
CA HIS A 111 -12.10 2.88 0.09
C HIS A 111 -12.87 2.36 1.31
N MET A 112 -12.95 3.15 2.38
CA MET A 112 -13.73 2.78 3.57
C MET A 112 -15.25 2.84 3.31
N LEU A 113 -15.71 3.82 2.52
CA LEU A 113 -17.12 3.96 2.17
C LEU A 113 -17.64 2.74 1.38
N VAL A 114 -16.92 2.34 0.33
CA VAL A 114 -17.31 1.23 -0.56
C VAL A 114 -17.13 -0.17 0.07
N GLN A 115 -16.63 -0.26 1.30
CA GLN A 115 -16.70 -1.50 2.08
C GLN A 115 -18.12 -1.78 2.58
N HIS A 116 -19.00 -0.77 2.56
CA HIS A 116 -20.39 -0.93 2.96
C HIS A 116 -21.28 -1.17 1.73
N ALA A 117 -22.11 -2.22 1.77
CA ALA A 117 -23.00 -2.60 0.67
C ALA A 117 -23.92 -1.44 0.23
N TRP A 118 -24.56 -0.78 1.21
CA TRP A 118 -25.45 0.37 0.96
C TRP A 118 -24.76 1.52 0.21
N ALA A 119 -23.46 1.71 0.39
CA ALA A 119 -22.75 2.79 -0.27
C ALA A 119 -22.43 2.47 -1.73
N MET A 120 -22.38 1.18 -2.09
CA MET A 120 -22.21 0.75 -3.47
C MET A 120 -23.53 0.79 -4.22
N GLU A 121 -24.64 0.44 -3.56
CA GLU A 121 -25.97 0.30 -4.18
C GLU A 121 -26.75 1.63 -4.23
N ASP A 122 -26.77 2.38 -3.13
CA ASP A 122 -27.74 3.48 -2.96
C ASP A 122 -27.17 4.86 -3.29
N LEU A 123 -25.84 4.99 -3.33
CA LEU A 123 -25.21 6.29 -3.56
C LEU A 123 -25.21 6.67 -5.04
N PRO A 124 -25.54 7.94 -5.39
CA PRO A 124 -25.56 8.41 -6.77
C PRO A 124 -24.12 8.66 -7.26
N TRP A 125 -23.43 7.59 -7.66
CA TRP A 125 -22.13 7.69 -8.30
C TRP A 125 -22.25 8.34 -9.68
N LYS A 126 -21.31 9.24 -9.99
CA LYS A 126 -21.32 10.08 -11.20
C LYS A 126 -20.95 9.30 -12.46
N THR A 127 -19.68 8.92 -12.57
CA THR A 127 -19.14 8.30 -13.79
C THR A 127 -18.99 6.78 -13.67
N HIS A 128 -18.51 6.30 -12.53
CA HIS A 128 -18.27 4.87 -12.31
C HIS A 128 -18.85 4.42 -10.98
N VAL A 129 -19.43 3.22 -10.98
CA VAL A 129 -19.98 2.58 -9.79
C VAL A 129 -18.96 1.55 -9.28
N PRO A 130 -18.72 1.47 -7.96
CA PRO A 130 -17.88 0.43 -7.39
C PRO A 130 -18.55 -0.95 -7.56
N VAL A 131 -17.78 -1.93 -8.02
CA VAL A 131 -18.18 -3.33 -8.13
C VAL A 131 -17.23 -4.17 -7.30
N LEU A 132 -17.78 -4.87 -6.31
CA LEU A 132 -17.04 -5.76 -5.41
C LEU A 132 -17.36 -7.22 -5.75
N TYR A 133 -16.35 -7.93 -6.23
CA TYR A 133 -16.41 -9.36 -6.52
C TYR A 133 -16.04 -10.20 -5.28
N GLU A 134 -16.64 -11.38 -5.17
CA GLU A 134 -16.30 -12.35 -4.14
C GLU A 134 -14.84 -12.85 -4.29
N GLN A 135 -14.49 -13.23 -5.52
CA GLN A 135 -13.15 -13.65 -5.93
C GLN A 135 -12.38 -12.49 -6.57
N ARG A 136 -11.05 -12.63 -6.68
CA ARG A 136 -10.23 -11.62 -7.35
C ARG A 136 -10.39 -11.76 -8.86
N VAL A 137 -10.84 -10.70 -9.52
CA VAL A 137 -11.05 -10.68 -10.97
C VAL A 137 -9.99 -9.78 -11.62
N GLN A 138 -9.50 -10.19 -12.79
CA GLN A 138 -8.56 -9.43 -13.60
C GLN A 138 -9.33 -8.68 -14.69
N HIS A 139 -9.39 -7.35 -14.56
CA HIS A 139 -9.77 -6.46 -15.66
C HIS A 139 -8.54 -5.66 -16.12
N LYS A 140 -8.64 -5.07 -17.31
CA LYS A 140 -7.69 -4.07 -17.81
C LYS A 140 -8.21 -2.68 -17.46
N CYS A 141 -7.41 -1.89 -16.76
CA CYS A 141 -7.81 -0.52 -16.41
C CYS A 141 -7.85 0.37 -17.67
N GLY A 142 -8.99 0.99 -18.01
CA GLY A 142 -9.10 1.89 -19.16
C GLY A 142 -8.13 3.08 -19.14
N LYS A 143 -7.79 3.58 -17.94
CA LYS A 143 -6.91 4.75 -17.79
C LYS A 143 -5.41 4.43 -17.79
N CYS A 144 -4.97 3.47 -16.99
CA CYS A 144 -3.54 3.12 -16.91
C CYS A 144 -3.15 1.95 -17.80
N LEU A 145 -4.12 1.26 -18.41
CA LEU A 145 -3.94 0.09 -19.27
C LEU A 145 -3.21 -1.08 -18.59
N VAL A 146 -3.06 -1.04 -17.26
CA VAL A 146 -2.41 -2.10 -16.47
C VAL A 146 -3.45 -3.11 -16.01
N SER A 147 -3.23 -4.37 -16.38
CA SER A 147 -3.86 -5.52 -15.74
C SER A 147 -3.05 -5.92 -14.51
N ARG A 148 -3.70 -5.98 -13.35
CA ARG A 148 -3.01 -6.28 -12.08
C ARG A 148 -2.88 -7.79 -11.90
N HIS A 149 -1.64 -8.28 -11.76
CA HIS A 149 -1.37 -9.70 -11.54
C HIS A 149 -2.13 -10.24 -10.31
N GLY A 150 -2.85 -11.34 -10.50
CA GLY A 150 -3.66 -11.97 -9.46
C GLY A 150 -5.01 -11.29 -9.19
N GLY A 151 -5.38 -10.28 -10.00
CA GLY A 151 -6.67 -9.59 -9.92
C GLY A 151 -6.86 -8.74 -8.67
N VAL A 152 -7.95 -7.98 -8.66
CA VAL A 152 -8.43 -7.27 -7.47
C VAL A 152 -9.90 -7.58 -7.25
N LYS A 153 -10.35 -7.52 -5.99
CA LYS A 153 -11.76 -7.74 -5.66
C LYS A 153 -12.64 -6.57 -6.05
N MET A 154 -12.08 -5.37 -6.13
CA MET A 154 -12.85 -4.14 -6.31
C MET A 154 -12.40 -3.39 -7.56
N TRP A 155 -13.37 -3.10 -8.41
CA TRP A 155 -13.21 -2.34 -9.64
C TRP A 155 -14.25 -1.23 -9.74
N TRP A 156 -13.97 -0.23 -10.56
CA TRP A 156 -14.90 0.86 -10.85
C TRP A 156 -15.44 0.67 -12.26
N ARG A 157 -16.71 0.30 -12.37
CA ARG A 157 -17.34 0.04 -13.66
C ARG A 157 -18.01 1.31 -14.16
N GLU A 158 -17.79 1.66 -15.43
CA GLU A 158 -18.46 2.78 -16.07
C GLU A 158 -19.98 2.62 -16.00
N LYS A 159 -20.68 3.73 -15.70
CA LYS A 159 -22.14 3.76 -15.69
C LYS A 159 -22.62 3.76 -17.15
N GLN A 160 -23.47 2.81 -17.52
CA GLN A 160 -24.11 2.84 -18.84
C GLN A 160 -25.00 4.08 -18.95
N PRO A 161 -24.98 4.81 -20.08
CA PRO A 161 -25.91 5.91 -20.29
C PRO A 161 -27.34 5.37 -20.24
N GLN A 162 -28.18 5.98 -19.41
CA GLN A 162 -29.62 5.68 -19.34
C GLN A 162 -30.24 6.08 -20.69
N GLY A 163 -30.52 5.09 -21.55
CA GLY A 163 -30.98 5.33 -22.92
C GLY A 163 -30.87 4.16 -23.90
N GLU A 164 -30.18 3.06 -23.56
CA GLU A 164 -30.13 1.83 -24.38
C GLU A 164 -31.00 0.71 -23.77
N GLU A 165 -32.22 1.04 -23.36
CA GLU A 165 -33.22 0.04 -22.97
C GLU A 165 -34.04 -0.32 -24.22
N ASN A 166 -33.45 -1.04 -25.18
CA ASN A 166 -34.17 -1.82 -26.19
C ASN A 166 -33.17 -2.64 -27.02
N GLY A 167 -32.83 -3.84 -26.55
CA GLY A 167 -32.15 -4.83 -27.38
C GLY A 167 -31.37 -5.88 -26.61
N LYS A 168 -32.03 -7.03 -26.39
CA LYS A 168 -31.46 -8.34 -26.02
C LYS A 168 -31.05 -8.53 -24.56
N GLN A 169 -32.05 -8.86 -23.75
CA GLN A 169 -31.93 -10.03 -22.88
C GLN A 169 -31.98 -11.27 -23.78
N ASP A 170 -30.87 -11.96 -23.92
CA ASP A 170 -30.86 -13.39 -24.26
C ASP A 170 -29.67 -14.04 -23.55
N LEU A 171 -30.00 -15.03 -22.71
CA LEU A 171 -29.18 -16.15 -22.26
C LEU A 171 -28.19 -15.92 -21.11
N GLU A 172 -28.69 -16.23 -19.91
CA GLU A 172 -27.94 -16.99 -18.92
C GLU A 172 -27.39 -18.27 -19.57
N ASP A 173 -26.06 -18.46 -19.56
CA ASP A 173 -25.49 -19.80 -19.65
C ASP A 173 -24.13 -19.87 -18.90
N GLN A 174 -24.17 -20.57 -17.78
CA GLN A 174 -23.16 -21.50 -17.27
C GLN A 174 -21.66 -21.12 -17.37
N GLY A 175 -21.12 -20.75 -16.20
CA GLY A 175 -19.86 -21.29 -15.65
C GLY A 175 -18.76 -21.68 -16.65
N GLN A 176 -18.17 -20.70 -17.33
CA GLN A 176 -16.92 -20.89 -18.06
C GLN A 176 -15.99 -19.72 -17.75
N ALA A 177 -14.73 -20.05 -17.45
CA ALA A 177 -13.68 -19.10 -17.14
C ALA A 177 -13.59 -18.06 -18.26
N ALA A 178 -13.96 -16.82 -17.94
CA ALA A 178 -14.01 -15.70 -18.86
C ALA A 178 -12.67 -15.57 -19.60
N GLU A 179 -12.68 -15.96 -20.88
CA GLU A 179 -11.66 -15.51 -21.82
C GLU A 179 -11.65 -13.99 -21.81
N ALA A 180 -10.45 -13.41 -21.80
CA ALA A 180 -10.20 -11.99 -21.66
C ALA A 180 -10.76 -11.20 -22.86
N GLY A 181 -12.08 -10.97 -22.86
CA GLY A 181 -12.72 -9.98 -23.70
C GLY A 181 -12.07 -8.62 -23.42
N ASP A 182 -11.81 -7.88 -24.50
CA ASP A 182 -11.22 -6.55 -24.42
C ASP A 182 -12.18 -5.61 -23.68
N ASP A 183 -12.02 -5.55 -22.36
CA ASP A 183 -12.67 -4.62 -21.43
C ASP A 183 -12.22 -3.17 -21.65
N GLY A 184 -11.97 -2.79 -22.91
CA GLY A 184 -11.49 -1.48 -23.31
C GLY A 184 -12.40 -0.39 -22.76
N ASN A 185 -11.88 0.37 -21.79
CA ASN A 185 -12.50 1.47 -21.06
C ASN A 185 -13.61 1.18 -20.03
N LYS A 186 -14.19 -0.03 -19.96
CA LYS A 186 -15.30 -0.31 -19.03
C LYS A 186 -14.93 -0.25 -17.54
N TYR A 187 -13.67 -0.53 -17.21
CA TYR A 187 -13.23 -0.63 -15.83
C TYR A 187 -12.05 0.30 -15.51
N LEU A 188 -12.13 0.95 -14.37
CA LEU A 188 -11.02 1.68 -13.77
C LEU A 188 -10.53 0.98 -12.51
N CYS A 189 -9.20 0.97 -12.34
CA CYS A 189 -8.63 0.54 -11.06
C CYS A 189 -8.86 1.63 -10.00
N HIS A 190 -8.89 1.23 -8.73
CA HIS A 190 -9.09 2.14 -7.59
C HIS A 190 -8.22 3.40 -7.67
N SER A 191 -6.91 3.25 -7.89
CA SER A 191 -6.01 4.40 -7.97
C SER A 191 -6.33 5.38 -9.11
N CYS A 192 -6.86 4.88 -10.24
CA CYS A 192 -7.12 5.70 -11.42
C CYS A 192 -8.46 6.44 -11.34
N HIS A 193 -9.47 5.85 -10.71
CA HIS A 193 -10.76 6.51 -10.51
C HIS A 193 -10.59 7.80 -9.67
N PHE A 194 -9.81 7.76 -8.58
CA PHE A 194 -9.54 8.90 -7.68
C PHE A 194 -8.44 9.84 -8.15
N THR A 195 -8.44 10.19 -9.43
CA THR A 195 -7.55 11.23 -9.97
C THR A 195 -8.30 12.49 -10.40
N GLY A 196 -9.64 12.49 -10.34
CA GLY A 196 -10.49 13.64 -10.66
C GLY A 196 -11.54 13.94 -9.58
N PRO A 197 -12.23 15.09 -9.69
CA PRO A 197 -13.25 15.53 -8.73
C PRO A 197 -14.55 14.69 -8.80
N GLU A 198 -14.71 13.88 -9.84
CA GLU A 198 -15.89 13.04 -10.09
C GLU A 198 -15.92 11.75 -9.27
N ALA A 199 -14.93 11.56 -8.40
CA ALA A 199 -14.74 10.32 -7.66
C ALA A 199 -15.62 10.22 -6.39
N MET A 200 -16.32 11.29 -6.01
CA MET A 200 -17.32 11.28 -4.95
C MET A 200 -18.73 11.15 -5.54
N PRO A 201 -19.66 10.48 -4.83
CA PRO A 201 -21.08 10.53 -5.16
C PRO A 201 -21.60 11.96 -5.17
N GLU A 202 -22.60 12.20 -6.00
CA GLU A 202 -23.23 13.51 -6.12
C GLU A 202 -23.95 13.91 -4.83
N GLY A 203 -23.65 15.10 -4.31
CA GLY A 203 -24.23 15.62 -3.07
C GLY A 203 -23.54 15.18 -1.77
N TYR A 204 -22.37 14.53 -1.89
CA TYR A 204 -21.53 14.06 -0.78
C TYR A 204 -20.08 14.55 -0.88
N GLU A 205 -19.77 15.49 -1.77
CA GLU A 205 -18.41 15.93 -2.08
C GLU A 205 -17.74 16.69 -0.92
N ASP A 206 -18.54 17.34 -0.08
CA ASP A 206 -18.11 18.13 1.07
C ASP A 206 -17.89 17.29 2.33
N LEU A 207 -18.41 16.07 2.37
CA LEU A 207 -18.39 15.23 3.56
C LEU A 207 -17.07 14.47 3.70
N LEU A 208 -16.48 14.60 4.89
CA LEU A 208 -15.16 14.03 5.19
C LEU A 208 -15.23 12.75 6.03
N LYS A 209 -16.34 12.52 6.75
CA LYS A 209 -16.52 11.37 7.65
C LYS A 209 -17.68 10.48 7.18
N ILE A 210 -17.52 9.17 7.38
CA ILE A 210 -18.53 8.16 7.02
C ILE A 210 -19.82 8.35 7.82
N THR A 211 -19.71 8.78 9.08
CA THR A 211 -20.86 9.13 9.93
C THR A 211 -21.72 10.19 9.26
N ASP A 212 -21.08 11.24 8.76
CA ASP A 212 -21.74 12.39 8.16
C ASP A 212 -22.39 11.99 6.82
N ILE A 213 -21.74 11.09 6.05
CA ILE A 213 -22.32 10.50 4.82
C ILE A 213 -23.57 9.69 5.15
N GLY A 214 -23.54 8.87 6.21
CA GLY A 214 -24.70 8.09 6.65
C GLY A 214 -25.86 8.97 7.15
N GLU A 215 -25.56 10.08 7.80
CA GLU A 215 -26.57 11.08 8.20
C GLU A 215 -27.16 11.80 6.98
N ARG A 216 -26.31 12.19 6.02
CA ARG A 216 -26.74 12.83 4.78
C ARG A 216 -27.63 11.92 3.94
N LYS A 217 -27.30 10.64 3.88
CA LYS A 217 -28.14 9.62 3.24
C LYS A 217 -29.56 9.63 3.81
N LYS A 218 -29.69 9.63 5.14
CA LYS A 218 -30.99 9.71 5.82
C LYS A 218 -31.75 11.02 5.50
N GLN A 219 -31.03 12.14 5.39
CA GLN A 219 -31.64 13.44 5.04
C GLN A 219 -32.17 13.46 3.60
N LEU A 220 -31.44 12.85 2.67
CA LEU A 220 -31.77 12.85 1.25
C LEU A 220 -32.76 11.74 0.86
N GLY A 221 -33.03 10.79 1.77
CA GLY A 221 -33.99 9.70 1.53
C GLY A 221 -33.48 8.62 0.57
N HIS A 222 -32.15 8.51 0.44
CA HIS A 222 -31.51 7.39 -0.25
C HIS A 222 -31.33 6.20 0.70
#